data_AF-A0A2N7NFA1-F1
#
_entry.id   AF-A0A2N7NFA1-F1
#
_cell.length_a   1.000
_cell.length_b   1.000
_cell.length_c   1.000
_cell.angle_alpha   90.00
_cell.angle_beta   90.00
_cell.angle_gamma   90.00
#
_symmetry.space_group_name_H-M   'P 1'
#
loop_
_entity.id
_entity.type
_entity.pdbx_description
1 polymer ?
#
loop_
_entity_poly.entity_id
_entity_poly.type
_entity_poly.pdbx_seq_one_letter_code
_entity_poly.pdbx_strand_id
1 'polypeptide(L)'
;MSLTLKEICKRQKQFDKQTSIKGKSFYTDIDGTNLQELEHLIVCMLGELGEFSNLTKKIVRGDKSLNDSKSDLDEELVDTFIYLIKIANQFDVDLEKGFLNKLAKNQKRFGGLE
;
A
#
# COMPACT_ATOMS: atom_id res chain seq x y z
N MET A 1 0.16 -7.26 -19.90
CA MET A 1 0.83 -5.94 -20.06
C MET A 1 1.45 -5.62 -18.71
N SER A 2 2.76 -5.36 -18.63
CA SER A 2 3.42 -4.92 -17.39
C SER A 2 3.41 -3.39 -17.30
N LEU A 3 3.39 -2.86 -16.08
CA LEU A 3 3.43 -1.43 -15.80
C LEU A 3 4.57 -1.13 -14.83
N THR A 4 5.16 0.05 -14.97
CA THR A 4 6.09 0.62 -13.98
C THR A 4 5.32 1.07 -12.73
N LEU A 5 6.02 1.22 -11.59
CA LEU A 5 5.41 1.73 -10.36
C LEU A 5 4.79 3.12 -10.59
N LYS A 6 5.52 4.02 -11.26
CA LYS A 6 4.99 5.34 -11.66
C LYS A 6 3.69 5.27 -12.47
N GLU A 7 3.58 4.34 -13.41
CA GLU A 7 2.35 4.15 -14.19
C GLU A 7 1.21 3.59 -13.34
N ILE A 8 1.50 2.67 -12.42
CA ILE A 8 0.53 2.14 -11.45
C ILE A 8 0.00 3.27 -10.56
N CYS A 9 0.88 4.06 -9.95
CA CYS A 9 0.50 5.21 -9.13
C CYS A 9 -0.36 6.20 -9.92
N LYS A 10 0.00 6.49 -11.19
CA LYS A 10 -0.78 7.38 -12.06
C LYS A 10 -2.18 6.83 -12.35
N ARG A 11 -2.30 5.53 -12.65
CA ARG A 11 -3.59 4.88 -12.90
C ARG A 11 -4.47 4.91 -11.64
N GLN A 12 -3.91 4.59 -10.48
CA GLN A 12 -4.65 4.66 -9.22
C GLN A 12 -5.11 6.08 -8.91
N LYS A 13 -4.23 7.09 -9.06
CA LYS A 13 -4.56 8.50 -8.88
C LYS A 13 -5.70 8.94 -9.80
N GLN A 14 -5.70 8.48 -11.05
CA GLN A 14 -6.78 8.78 -12.00
C GLN A 14 -8.10 8.14 -11.56
N PHE A 15 -8.08 6.86 -11.16
CA PHE A 15 -9.25 6.17 -10.65
C PHE A 15 -9.82 6.90 -9.42
N ASP A 16 -8.99 7.17 -8.41
CA ASP A 16 -9.41 7.83 -7.17
C ASP A 16 -10.01 9.22 -7.40
N LYS A 17 -9.50 9.98 -8.36
CA LYS A 17 -10.05 11.30 -8.73
C LYS A 17 -11.41 11.21 -9.43
N GLN A 18 -11.70 10.08 -10.08
CA GLN A 18 -12.96 9.85 -10.79
C GLN A 18 -14.00 9.14 -9.91
N THR A 19 -13.57 8.55 -8.80
CA THR A 19 -14.45 7.81 -7.89
C THR A 19 -14.88 8.66 -6.70
N SER A 20 -16.18 8.61 -6.40
CA SER A 20 -16.73 9.14 -5.16
C SER A 20 -17.84 8.22 -4.67
N ILE A 21 -17.97 8.10 -3.35
CA ILE A 21 -19.05 7.33 -2.72
C ILE A 21 -19.80 8.27 -1.78
N LYS A 22 -21.12 8.36 -1.94
CA LYS A 22 -22.00 9.23 -1.13
C LYS A 22 -21.51 10.68 -1.05
N GLY A 23 -20.91 11.18 -2.14
CA GLY A 23 -20.35 12.53 -2.22
C GLY A 23 -18.96 12.72 -1.62
N LYS A 24 -18.37 11.69 -0.97
CA LYS A 24 -16.97 11.72 -0.53
C LYS A 24 -16.05 11.26 -1.66
N SER A 25 -15.12 12.13 -2.08
CA SER A 25 -14.07 11.81 -3.05
C SER A 25 -13.11 10.76 -2.49
N PHE A 26 -12.63 9.86 -3.35
CA PHE A 26 -11.57 8.90 -2.98
C PHE A 26 -10.16 9.52 -2.99
N TYR A 27 -10.07 10.76 -3.47
CA TYR A 27 -8.84 11.52 -3.59
C TYR A 27 -8.98 12.89 -2.94
N THR A 28 -8.05 13.25 -2.07
CA THR A 28 -7.82 14.61 -1.57
C THR A 28 -6.32 14.81 -1.43
N ASP A 29 -5.79 15.98 -1.79
CA ASP A 29 -4.39 16.31 -1.48
C ASP A 29 -4.28 16.57 0.03
N ILE A 30 -3.36 15.88 0.69
CA ILE A 30 -3.20 15.88 2.15
C ILE A 30 -2.08 16.84 2.53
N ASP A 31 -2.38 17.75 3.45
CA ASP A 31 -1.46 18.70 4.05
C ASP A 31 -1.71 18.83 5.56
N GLY A 32 -1.12 19.86 6.19
CA GLY A 32 -1.25 20.08 7.63
C GLY A 32 -2.68 20.41 8.12
N THR A 33 -3.62 20.69 7.22
CA THR A 33 -5.00 21.11 7.56
C THR A 33 -6.00 19.96 7.58
N ASN A 34 -5.67 18.81 7.00
CA ASN A 34 -6.57 17.66 6.82
C ASN A 34 -5.92 16.31 7.17
N LEU A 35 -5.03 16.29 8.17
CA LEU A 35 -4.31 15.08 8.61
C LEU A 35 -5.21 13.89 8.96
N GLN A 36 -6.49 14.11 9.28
CA GLN A 36 -7.47 13.05 9.52
C GLN A 36 -7.69 12.17 8.28
N GLU A 37 -7.50 12.69 7.06
CA GLU A 37 -7.56 11.87 5.85
C GLU A 37 -6.37 10.93 5.74
N LEU A 38 -5.17 11.36 6.17
CA LEU A 38 -4.00 10.47 6.28
C LEU A 38 -4.23 9.38 7.33
N GLU A 39 -4.73 9.77 8.50
CA GLU A 39 -5.10 8.83 9.56
C GLU A 39 -6.08 7.77 9.03
N HIS A 40 -7.13 8.20 8.34
CA HIS A 40 -8.12 7.30 7.76
C HIS A 40 -7.50 6.32 6.76
N LEU A 41 -6.65 6.80 5.83
CA LEU A 41 -5.97 5.92 4.86
C LEU A 41 -5.03 4.91 5.54
N ILE A 42 -4.35 5.31 6.62
CA ILE A 42 -3.52 4.40 7.42
C ILE A 42 -4.38 3.32 8.07
N VAL A 43 -5.53 3.69 8.67
CA VAL A 43 -6.47 2.73 9.26
C VAL A 43 -6.95 1.73 8.22
N CYS A 44 -7.32 2.18 7.02
CA CYS A 44 -7.72 1.29 5.93
C CYS A 44 -6.58 0.35 5.52
N MET A 45 -5.37 0.86 5.29
CA MET A 45 -4.20 0.03 4.95
C MET A 45 -3.91 -1.05 6.00
N LEU A 46 -4.03 -0.70 7.29
CA LEU A 46 -3.87 -1.64 8.39
C LEU A 46 -5.02 -2.64 8.50
N GLY A 47 -6.22 -2.27 8.04
CA GLY A 47 -7.35 -3.17 7.87
C GLY A 47 -7.01 -4.32 6.93
N GLU A 48 -6.61 -4.01 5.70
CA GLU A 48 -6.24 -5.00 4.67
C GLU A 48 -5.05 -5.87 5.13
N LEU A 49 -4.02 -5.25 5.72
CA LEU A 49 -2.89 -6.00 6.29
C LEU A 49 -3.32 -6.89 7.48
N GLY A 50 -4.33 -6.46 8.24
CA GLY A 50 -4.95 -7.23 9.30
C GLY A 50 -5.69 -8.46 8.79
N GLU A 51 -6.35 -8.36 7.63
CA GLU A 51 -6.99 -9.48 6.94
C GLU A 51 -5.93 -10.51 6.48
N PHE A 52 -4.86 -10.04 5.85
CA PHE A 52 -3.69 -10.86 5.49
C PHE A 52 -3.11 -11.59 6.71
N SER A 53 -2.94 -10.87 7.83
CA SER A 53 -2.44 -11.43 9.10
C SER A 53 -3.39 -12.49 9.67
N ASN A 54 -4.70 -12.26 9.58
CA ASN A 54 -5.70 -13.20 10.07
C ASN A 54 -5.73 -14.50 9.25
N LEU A 55 -5.60 -14.41 7.93
CA LEU A 55 -5.45 -15.59 7.06
C LEU A 55 -4.19 -16.38 7.41
N THR A 56 -3.06 -15.70 7.53
CA THR A 56 -1.78 -16.32 7.92
C THR A 56 -1.90 -17.04 9.28
N LYS A 57 -2.54 -16.41 10.27
CA LYS A 57 -2.81 -17.00 11.58
C LYS A 57 -3.66 -18.28 11.49
N LYS A 58 -4.71 -18.29 10.66
CA LYS A 58 -5.57 -19.47 10.45
C LYS A 58 -4.80 -20.63 9.80
N ILE A 59 -3.90 -20.32 8.87
CA ILE A 59 -3.01 -21.32 8.23
C ILE A 59 -2.07 -21.93 9.27
N VAL A 60 -1.39 -21.09 10.07
CA VAL A 60 -0.46 -21.56 11.11
C VAL A 60 -1.17 -22.41 12.17
N ARG A 61 -2.44 -22.12 12.49
CA ARG A 61 -3.26 -22.92 13.42
C ARG A 61 -3.73 -24.25 12.82
N GLY A 62 -3.66 -24.41 11.51
CA GLY A 62 -4.14 -25.60 10.80
C GLY A 62 -5.62 -25.58 10.43
N ASP A 63 -6.31 -24.44 10.54
CA ASP A 63 -7.73 -24.34 10.14
C ASP A 63 -7.91 -24.27 8.62
N LYS A 64 -6.86 -23.80 7.91
CA LYS A 64 -6.82 -23.68 6.45
C LYS A 64 -5.46 -24.15 5.94
N SER A 65 -5.40 -24.64 4.71
CA SER A 65 -4.14 -24.87 4.02
C SER A 65 -3.65 -23.58 3.33
N LEU A 66 -2.34 -23.48 3.09
CA LEU A 66 -1.77 -22.39 2.30
C LEU A 66 -2.32 -22.40 0.87
N ASN A 67 -2.46 -23.58 0.25
CA ASN A 67 -2.92 -23.72 -1.12
C ASN A 67 -4.35 -23.15 -1.29
N ASP A 68 -5.23 -23.42 -0.33
CA ASP A 68 -6.61 -22.95 -0.37
C ASP A 68 -6.75 -21.46 -0.04
N SER A 69 -5.74 -20.87 0.61
CA SER A 69 -5.75 -19.47 1.05
C SER A 69 -4.85 -18.56 0.22
N LYS A 70 -4.15 -19.10 -0.78
CA LYS A 70 -3.10 -18.36 -1.51
C LYS A 70 -3.68 -17.19 -2.32
N SER A 71 -4.82 -17.40 -2.98
CA SER A 71 -5.53 -16.35 -3.71
C SER A 71 -5.94 -15.21 -2.77
N ASP A 72 -6.54 -15.57 -1.63
CA ASP A 72 -7.02 -14.59 -0.64
C ASP A 72 -5.83 -13.79 -0.10
N LEU A 73 -4.72 -14.45 0.27
CA LEU A 73 -3.50 -13.77 0.72
C LEU A 73 -2.91 -12.82 -0.34
N ASP A 74 -2.95 -13.22 -1.62
CA ASP A 74 -2.46 -12.35 -2.70
C ASP A 74 -3.35 -11.12 -2.87
N GLU A 75 -4.67 -11.27 -2.72
CA GLU A 75 -5.64 -10.17 -2.76
C GLU A 75 -5.41 -9.17 -1.62
N GLU A 76 -5.36 -9.64 -0.37
CA GLU A 76 -5.16 -8.75 0.80
C GLU A 76 -3.84 -7.97 0.74
N LEU A 77 -2.79 -8.60 0.19
CA LEU A 77 -1.50 -7.94 0.01
C LEU A 77 -1.54 -6.89 -1.10
N VAL A 78 -2.29 -7.15 -2.18
CA VAL A 78 -2.55 -6.18 -3.23
C VAL A 78 -3.39 -5.01 -2.71
N ASP A 79 -4.40 -5.26 -1.87
CA ASP A 79 -5.21 -4.21 -1.26
C ASP A 79 -4.40 -3.34 -0.30
N THR A 80 -3.53 -3.95 0.49
CA THR A 80 -2.52 -3.23 1.29
C THR A 80 -1.65 -2.33 0.40
N PHE A 81 -1.18 -2.85 -0.74
CA PHE A 81 -0.40 -2.09 -1.70
C PHE A 81 -1.20 -0.93 -2.33
N ILE A 82 -2.48 -1.11 -2.63
CA ILE A 82 -3.36 -0.06 -3.13
C ILE A 82 -3.41 1.09 -2.13
N TYR A 83 -3.64 0.84 -0.83
CA TYR A 83 -3.65 1.93 0.14
C TYR A 83 -2.28 2.60 0.32
N LEU A 84 -1.18 1.85 0.22
CA LEU A 84 0.17 2.44 0.24
C LEU A 84 0.36 3.45 -0.91
N ILE A 85 -0.03 3.10 -2.14
CA ILE A 85 0.07 4.02 -3.28
C ILE A 85 -0.95 5.16 -3.20
N LYS A 86 -2.12 4.95 -2.58
CA LYS A 86 -3.10 6.03 -2.31
C LYS A 86 -2.50 7.07 -1.36
N ILE A 87 -1.91 6.62 -0.25
CA ILE A 87 -1.19 7.49 0.69
C ILE A 87 -0.09 8.24 -0.05
N ALA A 88 0.73 7.55 -0.84
CA ALA A 88 1.82 8.20 -1.57
C ALA A 88 1.33 9.27 -2.56
N ASN A 89 0.26 8.98 -3.28
CA ASN A 89 -0.32 9.92 -4.24
C ASN A 89 -0.97 11.14 -3.58
N GLN A 90 -1.60 10.98 -2.42
CA GLN A 90 -2.36 12.01 -1.71
C GLN A 90 -1.49 12.84 -0.76
N PHE A 91 -0.45 12.25 -0.17
CA PHE A 91 0.49 12.91 0.74
C PHE A 91 1.81 13.33 0.07
N ASP A 92 1.84 13.35 -1.27
CA ASP A 92 2.97 13.77 -2.10
C ASP A 92 4.30 13.04 -1.79
N VAL A 93 4.24 11.71 -1.68
CA VAL A 93 5.42 10.86 -1.47
C VAL A 93 5.89 10.24 -2.78
N ASP A 94 7.11 10.57 -3.19
CA ASP A 94 7.80 9.88 -4.28
C ASP A 94 8.43 8.56 -3.78
N LEU A 95 7.70 7.46 -3.96
CA LEU A 95 8.13 6.12 -3.54
C LEU A 95 9.40 5.64 -4.26
N GLU A 96 9.55 5.93 -5.56
CA GLU A 96 10.73 5.49 -6.34
C GLU A 96 11.99 6.20 -5.83
N LYS A 97 11.93 7.52 -5.71
CA LYS A 97 13.04 8.31 -5.15
C LYS A 97 13.32 7.93 -3.70
N GLY A 98 12.28 7.72 -2.89
CA GLY A 98 12.38 7.28 -1.50
C GLY A 98 13.11 5.93 -1.38
N PHE A 99 12.73 4.96 -2.20
CA PHE A 99 13.35 3.64 -2.28
C PHE A 99 14.84 3.75 -2.67
N LEU A 100 15.17 4.45 -3.77
CA LEU A 100 16.54 4.60 -4.25
C LEU A 100 17.45 5.24 -3.20
N ASN A 101 16.97 6.30 -2.55
CA ASN A 101 17.71 6.96 -1.47
C ASN A 101 17.93 6.05 -0.27
N LYS A 102 16.92 5.25 0.10
CA LYS A 102 17.03 4.31 1.22
C LYS A 102 17.99 3.17 0.89
N LEU A 103 17.95 2.65 -0.32
CA LEU A 103 18.85 1.61 -0.80
C LEU A 103 20.31 2.08 -0.77
N ALA A 104 20.61 3.27 -1.30
CA ALA A 104 21.95 3.84 -1.27
C ALA A 104 22.48 4.02 0.17
N LYS A 105 21.62 4.44 1.11
CA LYS A 105 21.97 4.52 2.54
C LYS A 105 22.25 3.14 3.14
N ASN A 106 21.43 2.14 2.80
CA ASN A 106 21.62 0.77 3.29
C ASN A 106 22.91 0.14 2.72
N GLN A 107 23.22 0.37 1.45
CA GLN A 107 24.49 -0.08 0.84
C GLN A 107 25.70 0.54 1.53
N LYS A 108 25.67 1.84 1.88
CA LYS A 108 26.76 2.44 2.67
C LYS A 108 26.87 1.85 4.08
N ARG A 109 25.74 1.46 4.68
CA ARG A 109 25.69 0.92 6.05
C ARG A 109 26.11 -0.55 6.14
N PHE A 110 25.79 -1.35 5.12
CA PHE A 110 25.94 -2.81 5.15
C PHE A 110 26.83 -3.36 4.03
N GLY A 111 27.16 -2.56 3.01
CA GLY A 111 28.01 -2.94 1.87
C GLY A 111 29.51 -2.94 2.16
N GLY A 112 29.90 -2.95 3.44
CA GLY A 112 31.26 -3.32 3.87
C GLY A 112 31.39 -4.80 4.25
N LEU A 113 30.40 -5.63 3.91
CA LEU A 113 30.47 -7.08 4.01
C LEU A 113 30.92 -7.64 2.66
N GLU A 114 32.21 -7.46 2.33
CA GLU A 114 32.92 -8.37 1.43
C GLU A 114 33.46 -9.55 2.23
#